data_AF-A0A1M6ZU15-F1
#
_entry.id   AF-A0A1M6ZU15-F1
#
_cell.length_a   1.000
_cell.length_b   1.000
_cell.length_c   1.000
_cell.angle_alpha   90.00
_cell.angle_beta   90.00
_cell.angle_gamma   90.00
#
_symmetry.space_group_name_H-M   'P 1'
#
loop_
_entity.id
_entity.type
_entity.pdbx_description
1 polymer ?
#
loop_
_entity_poly.entity_id
_entity_poly.type
_entity_poly.pdbx_seq_one_letter_code
_entity_poly.pdbx_strand_id
1 'polypeptide(L)'
;MQFFVKHLYLLAPILAILVLFGVYRLIKANDRPIPHYEPKQVEDTWSAEEYMRHLNLKPFNQREVHRLLLKRTRQKEGVYLESLLPVMDTAGLEIIRCYHKVMGDDYVPVITSGNDYPYHKKNSKHYKNAAMDFRIVDMPMDKRRQVVEMAQDKLGPRFKVLWEKGEMEHLHVEMTE
;
A
#
# COMPACT_ATOMS: atom_id res chain seq x y z
N MET A 1 -15.57 -63.14 3.45
CA MET A 1 -15.19 -61.76 3.05
C MET A 1 -16.21 -60.69 3.48
N GLN A 2 -17.52 -60.96 3.52
CA GLN A 2 -18.54 -59.96 3.92
C GLN A 2 -18.55 -59.56 5.41
N PHE A 3 -18.00 -60.38 6.31
CA PHE A 3 -17.98 -60.09 7.75
C PHE A 3 -16.95 -59.00 8.11
N PHE A 4 -15.78 -59.00 7.46
CA PHE A 4 -14.72 -58.02 7.69
C PHE A 4 -15.08 -56.61 7.19
N VAL A 5 -15.79 -56.51 6.07
CA VAL A 5 -16.22 -55.21 5.51
C VAL A 5 -17.26 -54.53 6.41
N LYS A 6 -18.12 -55.32 7.09
CA LYS A 6 -19.16 -54.82 8.01
C LYS A 6 -18.62 -54.27 9.33
N HIS A 7 -17.33 -54.35 9.63
CA HIS A 7 -16.76 -53.80 10.87
C HIS A 7 -15.63 -52.79 10.60
N LEU A 8 -15.28 -52.58 9.32
CA LEU A 8 -14.26 -51.62 8.90
C LEU A 8 -14.65 -50.17 9.23
N TYR A 9 -15.95 -49.85 9.25
CA TYR A 9 -16.44 -48.52 9.65
C TYR A 9 -16.21 -48.21 11.14
N LEU A 10 -16.01 -49.21 11.99
CA LEU A 10 -15.66 -49.02 13.40
C LEU A 10 -14.17 -48.66 13.59
N LEU A 11 -13.32 -49.03 12.63
CA LEU A 11 -11.89 -48.72 12.63
C LEU A 11 -11.58 -47.33 12.06
N ALA A 12 -12.41 -46.83 11.14
CA ALA A 12 -12.28 -45.50 10.55
C ALA A 12 -12.19 -44.34 11.57
N PRO A 13 -13.05 -44.24 12.60
CA PRO A 13 -12.94 -43.17 13.60
C PRO A 13 -11.66 -43.29 14.45
N ILE A 14 -11.21 -44.52 14.75
CA ILE A 14 -9.98 -44.76 15.51
C ILE A 14 -8.76 -44.30 14.71
N LEU A 15 -8.72 -44.65 13.41
CA LEU A 15 -7.67 -44.19 12.49
C LEU A 15 -7.68 -42.66 12.33
N ALA A 16 -8.85 -42.04 12.23
CA ALA A 16 -8.96 -40.58 12.15
C ALA A 16 -8.41 -39.88 13.39
N ILE A 17 -8.70 -40.41 14.59
CA ILE A 17 -8.16 -39.89 15.85
C ILE A 17 -6.62 -40.03 15.91
N LEU A 18 -6.08 -41.18 15.48
CA LEU A 18 -4.63 -41.39 15.43
C LEU A 18 -3.94 -40.43 14.47
N VAL A 19 -4.53 -40.17 13.30
CA VAL A 19 -4.01 -39.20 12.33
C VAL A 19 -4.03 -37.78 12.91
N LEU A 20 -5.14 -37.36 13.52
CA LEU A 20 -5.25 -36.04 14.16
C LEU A 20 -4.22 -35.86 15.29
N PHE A 21 -4.02 -36.89 16.10
CA PHE A 21 -3.01 -36.88 17.15
C PHE A 21 -1.58 -36.79 16.58
N GLY A 22 -1.30 -37.50 15.48
CA GLY A 22 -0.02 -37.42 14.78
C GLY A 22 0.26 -36.01 14.24
N VAL A 23 -0.72 -35.39 13.59
CA VAL A 23 -0.62 -34.00 13.09
C VAL A 23 -0.39 -33.02 14.25
N TYR A 24 -1.14 -33.16 15.35
CA TYR A 24 -0.96 -32.33 16.54
C TYR A 24 0.46 -32.43 17.12
N ARG A 25 1.02 -33.64 17.20
CA ARG A 25 2.39 -33.87 17.66
C ARG A 25 3.43 -33.25 16.73
N LEU A 26 3.18 -33.28 15.42
CA LEU A 26 4.05 -32.68 14.40
C LEU A 26 4.07 -31.16 14.49
N ILE A 27 2.90 -30.53 14.70
CA ILE A 27 2.79 -29.09 14.92
C ILE A 27 3.54 -28.68 16.19
N LYS A 28 3.31 -29.39 17.31
CA LYS A 28 4.00 -29.11 18.58
C LYS A 28 5.51 -29.37 18.54
N ALA A 29 5.96 -30.32 17.73
CA ALA A 29 7.39 -30.57 17.54
C ALA A 29 8.08 -29.49 16.69
N ASN A 30 7.30 -28.67 15.97
CA ASN A 30 7.80 -27.58 15.14
C ASN A 30 7.78 -26.22 15.85
N ASP A 31 7.91 -26.20 17.18
CA ASP A 31 8.14 -25.00 18.02
C ASP A 31 9.55 -24.42 17.78
N ARG A 32 9.91 -24.17 16.52
CA ARG A 32 11.11 -23.39 16.19
C ARG A 32 10.82 -21.96 16.65
N PRO A 33 11.68 -21.34 17.47
CA PRO A 33 11.53 -19.93 17.77
C PRO A 33 11.57 -19.15 16.46
N ILE A 34 10.54 -18.33 16.23
CA ILE A 34 10.52 -17.41 15.09
C ILE A 34 11.80 -16.57 15.21
N PRO A 35 12.68 -16.54 14.19
CA PRO A 35 13.88 -15.74 14.26
C PRO A 35 13.48 -14.30 14.56
N HIS A 36 13.99 -13.74 15.65
CA HIS A 36 13.73 -12.35 15.99
C HIS A 36 14.43 -11.48 14.94
N TYR A 37 13.65 -10.96 14.00
CA TYR A 37 14.12 -10.02 13.00
C TYR A 37 14.08 -8.62 13.62
N GLU A 38 15.23 -8.12 14.04
CA GLU A 38 15.38 -6.71 14.33
C GLU A 38 15.62 -5.96 13.01
N PRO A 39 14.68 -5.12 12.54
CA PRO A 39 14.94 -4.28 11.38
C PRO A 39 16.08 -3.33 11.75
N LYS A 40 17.26 -3.54 11.19
CA LYS A 40 18.30 -2.51 11.18
C LYS A 40 17.76 -1.32 10.41
N GLN A 41 17.30 -0.32 11.15
CA GLN A 41 17.04 1.02 10.65
C GLN A 41 18.39 1.58 10.20
N VAL A 42 18.82 1.26 8.98
CA VAL A 42 19.90 1.99 8.34
C VAL A 42 19.27 3.31 7.94
N GLU A 43 19.45 4.34 8.77
CA GLU A 43 19.22 5.70 8.32
C GLU A 43 20.22 5.97 7.20
N ASP A 44 19.72 5.91 5.96
CA ASP A 44 20.42 6.40 4.78
C ASP A 44 20.58 7.92 4.94
N THR A 45 21.60 8.36 5.68
CA THR A 45 22.00 9.75 5.81
C THR A 45 22.87 10.10 4.61
N TRP A 46 22.23 10.39 3.48
CA TRP A 46 22.92 10.93 2.32
C TRP A 46 23.44 12.33 2.69
N SER A 47 24.75 12.54 2.59
CA SER A 47 25.28 13.91 2.63
C SER A 47 24.76 14.68 1.39
N ALA A 48 24.55 16.00 1.52
CA ALA A 48 24.03 16.80 0.40
C ALA A 48 24.90 16.68 -0.87
N GLU A 49 26.22 16.56 -0.71
CA GLU A 49 27.15 16.33 -1.83
C GLU A 49 27.01 14.94 -2.47
N GLU A 50 26.75 13.91 -1.68
CA GLU A 50 26.56 12.54 -2.17
C GLU A 50 25.21 12.40 -2.89
N TYR A 51 24.18 13.08 -2.41
CA TYR A 51 22.88 13.23 -3.08
C TYR A 51 23.02 13.96 -4.43
N MET A 52 23.79 15.06 -4.47
CA MET A 52 24.05 15.80 -5.72
C MET A 52 24.90 15.00 -6.72
N ARG A 53 25.83 14.16 -6.25
CA ARG A 53 26.57 13.22 -7.13
C ARG A 53 25.66 12.15 -7.73
N HIS A 54 24.69 11.64 -6.98
CA HIS A 54 23.73 10.66 -7.48
C HIS A 54 22.78 11.26 -8.54
N LEU A 55 22.34 12.50 -8.32
CA LEU A 55 21.52 13.25 -9.29
C LEU A 55 22.21 13.46 -10.65
N ASN A 56 23.54 13.59 -10.67
CA ASN A 56 24.30 13.86 -11.89
C ASN A 56 24.66 12.63 -12.74
N LEU A 57 24.35 11.40 -12.29
CA LEU A 57 24.90 10.20 -12.95
C LEU A 57 23.88 9.15 -13.40
N LYS A 58 22.64 9.12 -12.90
CA LYS A 58 21.57 8.26 -13.44
C LYS A 58 20.19 8.88 -13.21
N PRO A 59 19.29 8.89 -14.22
CA PRO A 59 17.89 9.19 -13.96
C PRO A 59 17.32 8.20 -12.95
N PHE A 60 16.49 8.67 -12.02
CA PHE A 60 15.83 7.81 -11.04
C PHE A 60 15.14 6.64 -11.75
N ASN A 61 15.41 5.42 -11.29
CA ASN A 61 14.67 4.25 -11.77
C ASN A 61 13.29 4.20 -11.10
N GLN A 62 12.35 3.46 -11.69
CA GLN A 62 10.97 3.35 -11.18
C GLN A 62 10.92 2.97 -9.69
N ARG A 63 11.79 2.06 -9.23
CA ARG A 63 11.81 1.59 -7.84
C ARG A 63 12.23 2.71 -6.88
N GLU A 64 13.12 3.59 -7.30
CA GLU A 64 13.54 4.75 -6.49
C GLU A 64 12.43 5.79 -6.38
N VAL A 65 11.70 6.05 -7.47
CA VAL A 65 10.54 6.95 -7.46
C VAL A 65 9.45 6.39 -6.54
N HIS A 66 9.15 5.10 -6.64
CA HIS A 66 8.19 4.43 -5.77
C HIS A 66 8.61 4.49 -4.29
N ARG A 67 9.88 4.19 -3.99
CA ARG A 67 10.42 4.32 -2.62
C ARG A 67 10.34 5.76 -2.10
N LEU A 68 10.58 6.75 -2.95
CA LEU A 68 10.47 8.15 -2.57
C LEU A 68 9.02 8.51 -2.23
N LEU A 69 8.04 8.06 -3.01
CA LEU A 69 6.61 8.22 -2.70
C LEU A 69 6.29 7.65 -1.32
N LEU A 70 6.70 6.41 -1.05
CA LEU A 70 6.47 5.75 0.23
C LEU A 70 7.17 6.48 1.39
N LYS A 71 8.41 6.96 1.20
CA LYS A 71 9.16 7.70 2.22
C LYS A 71 8.56 9.08 2.54
N ARG A 72 7.89 9.70 1.57
CA ARG A 72 7.29 11.04 1.73
C ARG A 72 5.81 11.01 2.11
N THR A 73 5.23 9.83 2.33
CA THR A 73 3.84 9.68 2.77
C THR A 73 3.73 8.72 3.95
N ARG A 74 2.64 8.81 4.69
CA ARG A 74 2.18 7.71 5.54
C ARG A 74 1.11 6.94 4.79
N GLN A 75 0.98 5.65 5.07
CA GLN A 75 -0.09 4.83 4.50
C GLN A 75 -1.04 4.43 5.62
N LYS A 76 -2.34 4.51 5.36
CA LYS A 76 -3.34 3.89 6.24
C LYS A 76 -3.08 2.38 6.28
N GLU A 77 -3.32 1.75 7.43
CA GLU A 77 -3.16 0.31 7.58
C GLU A 77 -3.95 -0.46 6.51
N GLY A 78 -3.31 -1.45 5.90
CA GLY A 78 -3.91 -2.29 4.86
C GLY A 78 -3.89 -1.71 3.45
N VAL A 79 -3.38 -0.49 3.24
CA VAL A 79 -3.27 0.11 1.91
C VAL A 79 -2.15 -0.55 1.10
N TYR A 80 -2.48 -1.08 -0.07
CA TYR A 80 -1.54 -1.76 -0.97
C TYR A 80 -1.14 -0.86 -2.15
N LEU A 81 0.16 -0.54 -2.23
CA LEU A 81 0.74 0.34 -3.27
C LEU A 81 1.83 -0.33 -4.10
N GLU A 82 2.27 -1.55 -3.77
CA GLU A 82 3.48 -2.14 -4.38
C GLU A 82 3.38 -2.33 -5.90
N SER A 83 2.17 -2.45 -6.43
CA SER A 83 1.91 -2.67 -7.86
C SER A 83 1.40 -1.42 -8.59
N LEU A 84 1.52 -0.22 -8.00
CA LEU A 84 1.20 1.04 -8.66
C LEU A 84 1.85 1.12 -10.05
N LEU A 85 1.10 1.65 -11.01
CA LEU A 85 1.68 2.00 -12.31
C LEU A 85 2.77 3.07 -12.08
N PRO A 86 3.92 3.01 -12.77
CA PRO A 86 5.02 3.96 -12.57
C PRO A 86 4.60 5.43 -12.68
N VAL A 87 3.63 5.71 -13.55
CA VAL A 87 3.11 7.07 -13.74
C VAL A 87 2.30 7.56 -12.53
N MET A 88 1.70 6.66 -11.76
CA MET A 88 1.04 6.98 -10.50
C MET A 88 2.05 7.36 -9.43
N ASP A 89 3.25 6.76 -9.41
CA ASP A 89 4.31 7.18 -8.48
C ASP A 89 4.69 8.64 -8.72
N THR A 90 4.91 9.01 -9.99
CA THR A 90 5.19 10.39 -10.39
C THR A 90 4.03 11.32 -10.04
N ALA A 91 2.79 10.90 -10.28
CA ALA A 91 1.63 11.70 -9.92
C ALA A 91 1.54 11.92 -8.41
N GLY A 92 1.77 10.88 -7.61
CA GLY A 92 1.80 10.97 -6.15
C GLY A 92 2.86 11.94 -5.63
N LEU A 93 4.05 11.96 -6.23
CA LEU A 93 5.09 12.93 -5.88
C LEU A 93 4.68 14.38 -6.21
N GLU A 94 3.98 14.61 -7.32
CA GLU A 94 3.46 15.96 -7.63
C GLU A 94 2.33 16.36 -6.66
N ILE A 95 1.48 15.41 -6.24
CA ILE A 95 0.50 15.65 -5.18
C ILE A 95 1.20 16.03 -3.87
N ILE A 96 2.22 15.27 -3.45
CA ILE A 96 3.01 15.58 -2.25
C ILE A 96 3.59 17.00 -2.33
N ARG A 97 4.11 17.39 -3.50
CA ARG A 97 4.60 18.76 -3.72
C ARG A 97 3.48 19.81 -3.52
N CYS A 98 2.26 19.53 -3.97
CA CYS A 98 1.11 20.41 -3.73
C CYS A 98 0.79 20.54 -2.24
N TYR A 99 0.80 19.43 -1.50
CA TYR A 99 0.65 19.46 -0.04
C TYR A 99 1.72 20.31 0.63
N HIS A 100 2.99 20.11 0.29
CA HIS A 100 4.09 20.89 0.89
C HIS A 100 3.99 22.39 0.59
N LYS A 101 3.56 22.76 -0.62
CA LYS A 101 3.36 24.18 -0.97
C LYS A 101 2.29 24.87 -0.12
N VAL A 102 1.28 24.13 0.34
CA VAL A 102 0.14 24.68 1.10
C VAL A 102 0.29 24.50 2.62
N MET A 103 0.89 23.39 3.04
CA MET A 103 1.00 22.98 4.44
C MET A 103 2.41 23.16 5.03
N GLY A 104 3.42 23.36 4.20
CA GLY A 104 4.83 23.38 4.58
C GLY A 104 5.54 22.05 4.27
N ASP A 105 6.86 22.11 4.09
CA ASP A 105 7.68 20.97 3.64
C ASP A 105 7.77 19.80 4.65
N ASP A 106 7.46 20.09 5.93
CA ASP A 106 7.42 19.11 7.02
C ASP A 106 6.11 18.31 7.08
N TYR A 107 5.06 18.76 6.36
CA TYR A 107 3.79 18.05 6.34
C TYR A 107 3.94 16.70 5.64
N VAL A 108 3.46 15.61 6.26
CA VAL A 108 3.51 14.28 5.66
C VAL A 108 2.11 13.85 5.24
N PRO A 109 1.79 13.84 3.93
CA PRO A 109 0.48 13.43 3.45
C PRO A 109 0.20 11.95 3.76
N VAL A 110 -1.08 11.60 3.91
CA VAL A 110 -1.51 10.23 4.18
C VAL A 110 -2.21 9.67 2.95
N ILE A 111 -1.72 8.56 2.42
CA ILE A 111 -2.43 7.77 1.41
C ILE A 111 -3.43 6.87 2.12
N THR A 112 -4.71 7.04 1.79
CA THR A 112 -5.83 6.33 2.41
C THR A 112 -6.33 5.16 1.59
N SER A 113 -5.94 5.09 0.30
CA SER A 113 -6.35 4.03 -0.61
C SER A 113 -5.37 3.84 -1.76
N GLY A 114 -5.16 2.59 -2.15
CA GLY A 114 -4.34 2.13 -3.27
C GLY A 114 -5.08 1.10 -4.11
N ASN A 115 -4.54 -0.11 -4.28
CA ASN A 115 -5.30 -1.23 -4.84
C ASN A 115 -5.87 -2.10 -3.72
N ASP A 116 -6.89 -1.57 -3.04
CA ASP A 116 -7.42 -2.16 -1.81
C ASP A 116 -8.70 -2.97 -2.11
N TYR A 117 -8.49 -4.23 -2.52
CA TYR A 117 -9.59 -5.18 -2.69
C TYR A 117 -10.22 -5.57 -1.35
N PRO A 118 -11.56 -5.65 -1.21
CA PRO A 118 -12.63 -5.47 -2.21
C PRO A 118 -13.41 -4.13 -2.12
N TYR A 119 -12.81 -3.06 -1.59
CA TYR A 119 -13.57 -1.90 -1.10
C TYR A 119 -13.93 -0.83 -2.16
N HIS A 120 -13.75 -1.12 -3.46
CA HIS A 120 -14.09 -0.19 -4.54
C HIS A 120 -15.22 -0.67 -5.45
N LYS A 121 -15.86 0.28 -6.14
CA LYS A 121 -16.87 0.01 -7.18
C LYS A 121 -16.32 -0.93 -8.26
N LYS A 122 -17.21 -1.74 -8.83
CA LYS A 122 -16.90 -2.59 -9.99
C LYS A 122 -16.27 -1.73 -11.10
N ASN A 123 -15.11 -2.14 -11.62
CA ASN A 123 -14.29 -1.42 -12.62
C ASN A 123 -13.53 -0.18 -12.12
N SER A 124 -13.42 0.03 -10.81
CA SER A 124 -12.56 1.08 -10.25
C SER A 124 -11.13 1.01 -10.77
N LYS A 125 -10.51 2.18 -10.99
CA LYS A 125 -9.11 2.31 -11.39
C LYS A 125 -8.14 1.88 -10.29
N HIS A 126 -8.58 1.87 -9.03
CA HIS A 126 -7.84 1.28 -7.90
C HIS A 126 -7.46 -0.19 -8.19
N TYR A 127 -8.40 -1.00 -8.70
CA TYR A 127 -8.16 -2.40 -9.06
C TYR A 127 -7.18 -2.59 -10.23
N LYS A 128 -6.85 -1.51 -10.93
CA LYS A 128 -5.90 -1.49 -12.05
C LYS A 128 -4.57 -0.84 -11.65
N ASN A 129 -4.36 -0.58 -10.35
CA ASN A 129 -3.20 0.14 -9.83
C ASN A 129 -3.02 1.55 -10.46
N ALA A 130 -4.12 2.15 -10.91
CA ALA A 130 -4.16 3.38 -11.69
C ALA A 130 -4.92 4.51 -10.95
N ALA A 131 -5.09 4.37 -9.63
CA ALA A 131 -5.68 5.38 -8.76
C ALA A 131 -5.07 5.35 -7.34
N MET A 132 -5.12 6.48 -6.66
CA MET A 132 -4.70 6.66 -5.26
C MET A 132 -5.56 7.72 -4.58
N ASP A 133 -5.83 7.51 -3.29
CA ASP A 133 -6.54 8.49 -2.47
C ASP A 133 -5.64 9.09 -1.40
N PHE A 134 -5.69 10.40 -1.27
CA PHE A 134 -4.98 11.14 -0.22
C PHE A 134 -5.95 11.75 0.78
N ARG A 135 -5.63 11.64 2.06
CA ARG A 135 -6.37 12.28 3.14
C ARG A 135 -6.27 13.79 3.05
N ILE A 136 -7.42 14.47 3.02
CA ILE A 136 -7.48 15.94 3.08
C ILE A 136 -8.29 16.46 4.27
N VAL A 137 -9.11 15.60 4.88
CA VAL A 137 -10.03 15.97 5.97
C VAL A 137 -9.35 16.54 7.21
N ASP A 138 -8.06 16.26 7.43
CA ASP A 138 -7.31 16.78 8.58
C ASP A 138 -6.81 18.23 8.36
N MET A 139 -6.98 18.78 7.15
CA MET A 139 -6.55 20.12 6.81
C MET A 139 -7.66 21.16 7.02
N PRO A 140 -7.31 22.44 7.23
CA PRO A 140 -8.25 23.55 7.12
C PRO A 140 -8.92 23.61 5.74
N MET A 141 -10.21 23.96 5.70
CA MET A 141 -11.03 23.93 4.47
C MET A 141 -10.49 24.78 3.32
N ASP A 142 -9.95 25.96 3.63
CA ASP A 142 -9.30 26.85 2.68
C ASP A 142 -8.06 26.19 2.05
N LYS A 143 -7.25 25.50 2.86
CA LYS A 143 -6.07 24.76 2.42
C LYS A 143 -6.41 23.52 1.60
N ARG A 144 -7.48 22.80 1.95
CA ARG A 144 -8.01 21.68 1.16
C ARG A 144 -8.27 22.10 -0.28
N ARG A 145 -9.02 23.20 -0.44
CA ARG A 145 -9.34 23.75 -1.75
C ARG A 145 -8.09 24.13 -2.54
N GLN A 146 -7.12 24.79 -1.89
CA GLN A 146 -5.85 25.15 -2.53
C GLN A 146 -5.06 23.93 -3.02
N VAL A 147 -4.99 22.85 -2.23
CA VAL A 147 -4.31 21.61 -2.66
C VAL A 147 -5.03 20.97 -3.84
N VAL A 148 -6.37 20.90 -3.82
CA VAL A 148 -7.16 20.32 -4.92
C VAL A 148 -6.96 21.11 -6.21
N GLU A 149 -7.13 22.44 -6.17
CA GLU A 149 -6.99 23.32 -7.34
C GLU A 149 -5.56 23.24 -7.90
N MET A 150 -4.54 23.23 -7.04
CA MET A 150 -3.14 23.10 -7.45
C MET A 150 -2.85 21.72 -8.07
N ALA A 151 -3.37 20.65 -7.48
CA ALA A 151 -3.19 19.30 -8.00
C ALA A 151 -3.84 19.13 -9.39
N GLN A 152 -5.04 19.68 -9.57
CA GLN A 152 -5.74 19.69 -10.87
C GLN A 152 -4.94 20.43 -11.94
N ASP A 153 -4.36 21.59 -11.61
CA ASP A 153 -3.51 22.35 -12.52
C ASP A 153 -2.22 21.61 -12.89
N LYS A 154 -1.57 20.97 -11.91
CA LYS A 154 -0.22 20.39 -12.08
C LYS A 154 -0.22 19.03 -12.79
N LEU A 155 -1.18 18.16 -12.49
CA LEU A 155 -1.23 16.82 -13.11
C LEU A 155 -1.77 16.86 -14.54
N GLY A 156 -2.51 17.91 -14.90
CA GLY A 156 -2.99 18.13 -16.26
C GLY A 156 -3.95 17.03 -16.74
N PRO A 157 -4.19 16.92 -18.06
CA PRO A 157 -5.29 16.14 -18.63
C PRO A 157 -5.06 14.63 -18.64
N ARG A 158 -3.90 14.14 -18.19
CA ARG A 158 -3.59 12.69 -18.09
C ARG A 158 -4.15 12.06 -16.82
N PHE A 159 -4.56 12.89 -15.88
CA PHE A 159 -5.11 12.48 -14.61
C PHE A 159 -6.41 13.20 -14.33
N LYS A 160 -7.31 12.49 -13.67
CA LYS A 160 -8.50 13.06 -13.07
C LYS A 160 -8.24 13.20 -11.59
N VAL A 161 -8.31 14.44 -11.10
CA VAL A 161 -8.15 14.79 -9.70
C VAL A 161 -9.49 15.26 -9.17
N LEU A 162 -10.06 14.50 -8.24
CA LEU A 162 -11.37 14.75 -7.67
C LEU A 162 -11.29 14.95 -6.17
N TRP A 163 -12.01 15.95 -5.69
CA TRP A 163 -12.32 16.07 -4.28
C TRP A 163 -13.60 15.29 -4.00
N GLU A 164 -13.45 14.07 -3.50
CA GLU A 164 -14.58 13.24 -3.11
C GLU A 164 -15.05 13.66 -1.71
N LYS A 165 -16.24 14.28 -1.65
CA LYS A 165 -16.85 14.77 -0.41
C LYS A 165 -17.79 13.71 0.18
N GLY A 166 -17.77 13.55 1.50
CA GLY A 166 -18.60 12.58 2.23
C GLY A 166 -18.01 12.22 3.59
N GLU A 167 -18.41 11.08 4.15
CA GLU A 167 -17.88 10.59 5.44
C GLU A 167 -16.38 10.28 5.40
N MET A 168 -15.86 9.88 4.24
CA MET A 168 -14.44 9.66 3.99
C MET A 168 -13.93 10.65 2.96
N GLU A 169 -13.93 11.94 3.31
CA GLU A 169 -13.45 13.00 2.43
C GLU A 169 -11.96 12.84 2.06
N HIS A 170 -11.66 12.74 0.77
CA HIS A 170 -10.30 12.54 0.27
C HIS A 170 -10.10 13.17 -1.12
N LEU A 171 -8.82 13.28 -1.52
CA LEU A 171 -8.40 13.65 -2.86
C LEU A 171 -8.14 12.37 -3.64
N HIS A 172 -9.05 12.05 -4.56
CA HIS A 172 -8.93 10.93 -5.48
C HIS A 172 -8.12 11.36 -6.70
N VAL A 173 -7.12 10.57 -7.07
CA VAL A 173 -6.30 10.79 -8.26
C VAL A 173 -6.28 9.53 -9.08
N GLU A 174 -6.72 9.59 -10.34
CA GLU A 174 -6.72 8.44 -11.25
C GLU A 174 -6.23 8.81 -12.65
N MET A 175 -5.72 7.82 -13.39
CA MET A 175 -5.41 8.02 -14.82
C MET A 175 -6.66 8.11 -15.68
N THR A 176 -6.71 9.13 -16.54
CA THR A 176 -7.64 9.22 -17.65
C THR A 176 -7.08 8.45 -18.84
N GLU A 177 -7.59 7.23 -19.01
CA GLU A 177 -7.30 6.26 -20.10
C GLU A 177 -5.83 5.98 -20.43
#